data_AF-A0A821YUU5-F1
#
_entry.id   AF-A0A821YUU5-F1
#
_cell.length_a   1.000
_cell.length_b   1.000
_cell.length_c   1.000
_cell.angle_alpha   90.00
_cell.angle_beta   90.00
_cell.angle_gamma   90.00
#
_symmetry.space_group_name_H-M   'P 1'
#
loop_
_entity.id
_entity.type
_entity.pdbx_description
1 polymer ?
#
loop_
_entity_poly.entity_id
_entity_poly.type
_entity_poly.pdbx_seq_one_letter_code
_entity_poly.pdbx_strand_id
1 'polypeptide(L)'
;MTEFVQPVSQSSLHLQVGSMNDVDRLSGSLQYIDHHHIPQSIIEDNTKKKEKNKLKKKEEENEKRAQHEREKEEKKARKQEEKQRKKSKIEQQSLSSKRIINTQLINKSKARIIMLDDTEELVDLSKDDTGKVLYNRVCDLMRLEEKDYFGLIYIDNENNRYWLDNDKRARSQLKGLDSIFYFQVKFYPPEPALLQEDIT
;
A
#
# COMPACT_ATOMS: atom_id res chain seq x y z
N MET A 1 3.59 -51.07 -33.47
CA MET A 1 3.42 -51.44 -32.05
C MET A 1 2.41 -50.44 -31.46
N THR A 2 1.14 -50.35 -31.85
CA THR A 2 0.06 -51.35 -31.95
C THR A 2 -0.04 -52.33 -30.79
N GLU A 3 -1.28 -52.39 -30.26
CA GLU A 3 -1.84 -53.28 -29.22
C GLU A 3 -1.55 -52.82 -27.77
N PHE A 4 -2.52 -52.72 -26.85
CA PHE A 4 -3.47 -53.78 -26.48
C PHE A 4 -4.72 -53.15 -25.84
N VAL A 5 -5.88 -53.30 -26.49
CA VAL A 5 -7.21 -53.32 -25.87
C VAL A 5 -7.62 -54.78 -25.90
N GLN A 6 -8.18 -55.35 -24.82
CA GLN A 6 -9.05 -56.55 -24.83
C GLN A 6 -9.60 -56.87 -23.39
N PRO A 7 -10.67 -57.68 -23.25
CA PRO A 7 -11.96 -57.18 -22.70
C PRO A 7 -12.69 -58.16 -21.71
N VAL A 8 -13.99 -57.87 -21.48
CA VAL A 8 -15.14 -58.80 -21.20
C VAL A 8 -15.45 -59.29 -19.77
N SER A 9 -16.71 -59.10 -19.36
CA SER A 9 -17.66 -60.13 -18.84
C SER A 9 -19.04 -59.45 -18.69
N GLN A 10 -20.05 -59.60 -19.55
CA GLN A 10 -20.93 -60.75 -19.90
C GLN A 10 -21.69 -61.37 -18.71
N SER A 11 -23.02 -61.19 -18.73
CA SER A 11 -24.10 -62.13 -18.34
C SER A 11 -25.45 -61.41 -18.58
N SER A 12 -26.20 -61.64 -19.68
CA SER A 12 -27.00 -62.82 -20.08
C SER A 12 -27.96 -63.25 -18.95
N LEU A 13 -29.28 -63.21 -19.09
CA LEU A 13 -30.23 -64.04 -19.88
C LEU A 13 -31.60 -63.28 -19.82
N HIS A 14 -32.68 -63.48 -20.59
CA HIS A 14 -33.26 -64.65 -21.23
C HIS A 14 -34.41 -64.23 -22.17
N LEU A 15 -34.59 -65.01 -23.24
CA LEU A 15 -35.71 -65.22 -24.19
C LEU A 15 -37.15 -65.08 -23.60
N GLN A 16 -38.27 -65.04 -24.33
CA GLN A 16 -38.68 -64.89 -25.75
C GLN A 16 -40.20 -65.20 -25.75
N VAL A 17 -40.94 -64.55 -26.67
CA VAL A 17 -42.21 -64.92 -27.34
C VAL A 17 -43.49 -65.36 -26.59
N GLY A 18 -44.57 -64.67 -26.95
CA GLY A 18 -45.83 -65.27 -27.44
C GLY A 18 -46.54 -64.20 -28.28
N SER A 19 -46.46 -64.22 -29.62
CA SER A 19 -47.32 -64.97 -30.55
C SER A 19 -48.81 -64.71 -30.28
N MET A 20 -49.44 -63.75 -30.96
CA MET A 20 -50.16 -63.88 -32.24
C MET A 20 -51.59 -64.41 -32.07
N ASN A 21 -52.50 -63.83 -32.86
CA ASN A 21 -53.82 -64.34 -33.24
C ASN A 21 -54.96 -64.07 -32.25
N ASP A 22 -56.20 -63.75 -32.63
CA ASP A 22 -56.81 -63.58 -33.94
C ASP A 22 -58.06 -62.71 -33.75
N VAL A 23 -58.44 -62.08 -34.85
CA VAL A 23 -59.76 -61.56 -35.16
C VAL A 23 -60.85 -62.61 -34.91
N ASP A 24 -61.96 -62.19 -34.30
CA ASP A 24 -63.32 -62.25 -34.87
C ASP A 24 -64.42 -62.38 -33.82
N ARG A 25 -65.56 -61.81 -34.22
CA ARG A 25 -66.92 -62.35 -34.06
C ARG A 25 -67.75 -61.99 -32.83
N LEU A 26 -68.65 -61.04 -33.13
CA LEU A 26 -70.11 -61.10 -32.98
C LEU A 26 -70.74 -61.17 -31.58
N SER A 27 -71.80 -60.35 -31.50
CA SER A 27 -73.10 -60.67 -30.90
C SER A 27 -73.19 -60.61 -29.38
N GLY A 28 -73.96 -59.64 -28.89
CA GLY A 28 -74.89 -59.94 -27.82
C GLY A 28 -75.15 -58.84 -26.81
N SER A 29 -76.33 -58.25 -26.93
CA SER A 29 -77.23 -57.94 -25.82
C SER A 29 -76.88 -56.79 -24.86
N LEU A 30 -77.72 -55.77 -24.99
CA LEU A 30 -78.05 -54.71 -24.05
C LEU A 30 -78.20 -55.21 -22.60
N GLN A 31 -77.47 -54.61 -21.65
CA GLN A 31 -77.95 -54.39 -20.28
C GLN A 31 -77.45 -53.03 -19.76
N TYR A 32 -78.43 -52.24 -19.32
CA TYR A 32 -78.34 -50.88 -18.79
C TYR A 32 -77.76 -50.90 -17.37
N ILE A 33 -76.68 -50.15 -17.08
CA ILE A 33 -76.39 -49.64 -15.73
C ILE A 33 -75.89 -48.20 -15.83
N ASP A 34 -76.49 -47.37 -14.99
CA ASP A 34 -76.39 -45.92 -14.85
C ASP A 34 -75.05 -45.46 -14.22
N HIS A 35 -74.81 -44.15 -14.33
CA HIS A 35 -73.70 -43.33 -13.81
C HIS A 35 -72.36 -43.42 -14.56
N HIS A 36 -72.03 -42.36 -15.30
CA HIS A 36 -71.02 -41.38 -14.87
C HIS A 36 -71.06 -40.11 -15.74
N HIS A 37 -71.51 -39.04 -15.11
CA HIS A 37 -71.20 -37.66 -15.48
C HIS A 37 -69.67 -37.50 -15.52
N ILE A 38 -69.10 -37.20 -16.70
CA ILE A 38 -67.70 -36.79 -16.80
C ILE A 38 -67.64 -35.33 -16.34
N PRO A 39 -66.98 -35.01 -15.21
CA PRO A 39 -66.91 -33.63 -14.75
C PRO A 39 -66.08 -32.77 -15.73
N GLN A 40 -66.56 -31.54 -16.00
CA GLN A 40 -65.86 -30.50 -16.79
C GLN A 40 -64.51 -30.04 -16.18
N SER A 41 -64.03 -30.67 -15.11
CA SER A 41 -62.80 -30.31 -14.39
C SER A 41 -61.50 -30.66 -15.14
N ILE A 42 -61.52 -31.57 -16.12
CA ILE A 42 -60.29 -32.12 -16.73
C ILE A 42 -59.68 -31.18 -17.81
N ILE A 43 -60.48 -30.30 -18.43
CA ILE A 43 -60.00 -29.40 -19.50
C ILE A 43 -59.39 -28.11 -18.92
N GLU A 44 -59.91 -27.60 -17.79
CA GLU A 44 -59.39 -26.38 -17.16
C GLU A 44 -58.05 -26.56 -16.41
N ASP A 45 -57.74 -27.79 -15.97
CA ASP A 45 -56.53 -28.06 -15.20
C ASP A 45 -55.25 -28.06 -16.06
N ASN A 46 -55.36 -28.43 -17.34
CA ASN A 46 -54.21 -28.49 -18.25
C ASN A 46 -53.81 -27.11 -18.82
N THR A 47 -54.75 -26.17 -18.97
CA THR A 47 -54.47 -24.79 -19.40
C THR A 47 -53.84 -23.97 -18.28
N LYS A 48 -54.37 -24.05 -17.05
CA LYS A 48 -53.80 -23.40 -15.85
C LYS A 48 -52.39 -23.91 -15.51
N LYS A 49 -52.10 -25.20 -15.75
CA LYS A 49 -50.77 -25.80 -15.53
C LYS A 49 -49.74 -25.35 -16.58
N LYS A 50 -50.16 -25.12 -17.83
CA LYS A 50 -49.30 -24.61 -18.92
C LYS A 50 -48.98 -23.12 -18.73
N GLU A 51 -49.92 -22.30 -18.29
CA GLU A 51 -49.68 -20.89 -17.95
C GLU A 51 -48.82 -20.73 -16.68
N LYS A 52 -49.09 -21.50 -15.61
CA LYS A 52 -48.24 -21.50 -14.40
C LYS A 52 -46.79 -21.86 -14.69
N ASN A 53 -46.53 -22.83 -15.58
CA ASN A 53 -45.17 -23.20 -15.98
C ASN A 53 -44.49 -22.14 -16.85
N LYS A 54 -45.24 -21.41 -17.69
CA LYS A 54 -44.72 -20.32 -18.52
C LYS A 54 -44.42 -19.07 -17.70
N LEU A 55 -45.23 -18.79 -16.67
CA LEU A 55 -45.05 -17.68 -15.74
C LEU A 55 -43.84 -17.92 -14.81
N LYS A 56 -43.73 -19.13 -14.23
CA LYS A 56 -42.58 -19.53 -13.39
C LYS A 56 -41.24 -19.44 -14.11
N LYS A 57 -41.19 -19.84 -15.39
CA LYS A 57 -39.95 -19.79 -16.18
C LYS A 57 -39.50 -18.36 -16.50
N LYS A 58 -40.46 -17.43 -16.62
CA LYS A 58 -40.23 -16.01 -16.90
C LYS A 58 -39.81 -15.24 -15.64
N GLU A 59 -40.32 -15.64 -14.46
CA GLU A 59 -39.88 -15.14 -13.16
C GLU A 59 -38.44 -15.55 -12.85
N GLU A 60 -38.07 -16.82 -13.06
CA GLU A 60 -36.69 -17.32 -12.86
C GLU A 60 -35.67 -16.62 -13.76
N GLU A 61 -36.03 -16.29 -15.01
CA GLU A 61 -35.14 -15.61 -15.94
C GLU A 61 -34.93 -14.13 -15.57
N ASN A 62 -36.00 -13.46 -15.12
CA ASN A 62 -35.92 -12.09 -14.60
C ASN A 62 -35.11 -12.01 -13.30
N GLU A 63 -35.24 -13.00 -12.41
CA GLU A 63 -34.48 -13.05 -11.16
C GLU A 63 -32.97 -13.27 -11.41
N LYS A 64 -32.61 -14.13 -12.38
CA LYS A 64 -31.22 -14.29 -12.83
C LYS A 64 -30.63 -13.01 -13.44
N ARG A 65 -31.42 -12.27 -14.21
CA ARG A 65 -31.03 -10.96 -14.77
C ARG A 65 -30.77 -9.93 -13.67
N ALA A 66 -31.68 -9.86 -12.70
CA ALA A 66 -31.57 -8.97 -11.55
C ALA A 66 -30.38 -9.34 -10.63
N GLN A 67 -30.05 -10.63 -10.49
CA GLN A 67 -28.88 -11.09 -9.73
C GLN A 67 -27.56 -10.65 -10.40
N HIS A 68 -27.45 -10.84 -11.72
CA HIS A 68 -26.26 -10.48 -12.48
C HIS A 68 -26.05 -8.96 -12.58
N GLU A 69 -27.13 -8.18 -12.60
CA GLU A 69 -27.06 -6.71 -12.59
C GLU A 69 -26.58 -6.19 -11.24
N ARG A 70 -27.07 -6.76 -10.13
CA ARG A 70 -26.59 -6.47 -8.76
C ARG A 70 -25.11 -6.82 -8.57
N GLU A 71 -24.66 -7.98 -9.04
CA GLU A 71 -23.23 -8.35 -8.97
C GLU A 71 -22.32 -7.41 -9.78
N LYS A 72 -22.80 -6.88 -10.92
CA LYS A 72 -22.05 -5.91 -11.73
C LYS A 72 -21.91 -4.57 -11.02
N GLU A 73 -22.96 -4.11 -10.32
CA GLU A 73 -22.92 -2.88 -9.53
C GLU A 73 -22.00 -3.01 -8.32
N GLU A 74 -22.06 -4.13 -7.60
CA GLU A 74 -21.19 -4.38 -6.44
C GLU A 74 -19.71 -4.44 -6.82
N LYS A 75 -19.37 -5.09 -7.94
CA LYS A 75 -17.99 -5.10 -8.47
C LYS A 75 -17.49 -3.71 -8.88
N LYS A 76 -18.39 -2.83 -9.37
CA LYS A 76 -18.04 -1.44 -9.70
C LYS A 76 -17.81 -0.61 -8.44
N ALA A 77 -18.66 -0.76 -7.43
CA ALA A 77 -18.53 -0.09 -6.14
C ALA A 77 -17.20 -0.45 -5.45
N ARG A 78 -16.85 -1.75 -5.37
CA ARG A 78 -15.57 -2.22 -4.83
C ARG A 78 -14.35 -1.61 -5.54
N LYS A 79 -14.39 -1.51 -6.87
CA LYS A 79 -13.30 -0.89 -7.66
C LYS A 79 -13.18 0.62 -7.43
N GLN A 80 -14.29 1.33 -7.20
CA GLN A 80 -14.26 2.77 -6.92
C GLN A 80 -13.71 3.06 -5.51
N GLU A 81 -14.12 2.28 -4.51
CA GLU A 81 -13.67 2.42 -3.13
C GLU A 81 -12.16 2.16 -2.99
N GLU A 82 -11.63 1.14 -3.68
CA GLU A 82 -10.20 0.83 -3.69
C GLU A 82 -9.36 1.95 -4.32
N LYS A 83 -9.85 2.58 -5.40
CA LYS A 83 -9.20 3.74 -6.03
C LYS A 83 -9.17 4.95 -5.10
N GLN A 84 -10.26 5.22 -4.39
CA GLN A 84 -10.33 6.30 -3.40
C GLN A 84 -9.37 6.06 -2.23
N ARG A 85 -9.29 4.83 -1.72
CA ARG A 85 -8.40 4.45 -0.62
C ARG A 85 -6.92 4.53 -1.01
N LYS A 86 -6.57 4.25 -2.27
CA LYS A 86 -5.21 4.44 -2.80
C LYS A 86 -4.86 5.93 -2.94
N LYS A 87 -5.79 6.76 -3.45
CA LYS A 87 -5.58 8.21 -3.59
C LYS A 87 -5.36 8.90 -2.25
N SER A 88 -6.18 8.60 -1.24
CA SER A 88 -6.05 9.17 0.11
C SER A 88 -4.73 8.80 0.78
N LYS A 89 -4.25 7.56 0.59
CA LYS A 89 -2.97 7.10 1.17
C LYS A 89 -1.76 7.79 0.54
N ILE A 90 -1.76 7.99 -0.78
CA ILE A 90 -0.71 8.73 -1.49
C ILE A 90 -0.71 10.21 -1.06
N GLU A 91 -1.88 10.81 -0.93
CA GLU A 91 -2.02 12.21 -0.53
C GLU A 91 -1.56 12.43 0.92
N GLN A 92 -1.94 11.55 1.86
CA GLN A 92 -1.45 11.55 3.24
C GLN A 92 0.07 11.36 3.32
N GLN A 93 0.64 10.44 2.53
CA GLN A 93 2.08 10.23 2.49
C GLN A 93 2.82 11.46 1.93
N SER A 94 2.28 12.08 0.87
CA SER A 94 2.85 13.30 0.29
C SER A 94 2.83 14.50 1.25
N LEU A 95 1.75 14.65 2.04
CA LEU A 95 1.61 15.71 3.05
C LEU A 95 2.56 15.49 4.23
N SER A 96 2.77 14.23 4.64
CA SER A 96 3.74 13.87 5.67
C SER A 96 5.17 14.19 5.23
N SER A 97 5.55 13.79 4.02
CA SER A 97 6.86 14.13 3.43
C SER A 97 7.06 15.63 3.27
N LYS A 98 6.04 16.37 2.80
CA LYS A 98 6.09 17.85 2.71
C LYS A 98 6.25 18.52 4.08
N ARG A 99 5.58 18.02 5.12
CA ARG A 99 5.75 18.51 6.50
C ARG A 99 7.16 18.26 7.02
N ILE A 100 7.71 17.06 6.80
CA ILE A 100 9.08 16.72 7.20
C ILE A 100 10.10 17.62 6.49
N ILE A 101 9.94 17.84 5.17
CA ILE A 101 10.83 18.71 4.38
C ILE A 101 10.73 20.16 4.87
N ASN A 102 9.53 20.69 5.09
CA ASN A 102 9.38 22.03 5.64
C ASN A 102 10.03 22.13 7.03
N THR A 103 9.75 21.21 7.95
CA THR A 103 10.40 21.22 9.27
C THR A 103 11.92 21.11 9.19
N GLN A 104 12.49 20.37 8.22
CA GLN A 104 13.93 20.30 8.02
C GLN A 104 14.51 21.61 7.46
N LEU A 105 13.84 22.23 6.49
CA LEU A 105 14.28 23.49 5.86
C LEU A 105 14.22 24.67 6.83
N ILE A 106 13.23 24.70 7.72
CA ILE A 106 13.05 25.77 8.72
C ILE A 106 14.07 25.63 9.88
N ASN A 107 14.64 24.44 10.10
CA ASN A 107 15.53 24.19 11.25
C ASN A 107 17.04 24.32 10.94
N LYS A 108 17.43 24.41 9.66
CA LYS A 108 18.82 24.59 9.23
C LYS A 108 19.10 26.09 9.04
N SER A 109 19.86 26.70 9.96
CA SER A 109 20.43 28.04 9.74
C SER A 109 21.85 27.88 9.21
N LYS A 110 22.44 28.97 8.75
CA LYS A 110 23.88 29.04 8.50
C LYS A 110 24.58 29.62 9.74
N ALA A 111 25.78 29.13 10.02
CA ALA A 111 26.75 29.74 10.92
C ALA A 111 27.88 30.32 10.08
N ARG A 112 28.30 31.54 10.42
CA ARG A 112 29.45 32.20 9.81
C ARG A 112 30.68 31.86 10.63
N ILE A 113 31.70 31.33 9.96
CA ILE A 113 32.97 30.96 10.55
C ILE A 113 34.02 31.90 9.97
N ILE A 114 34.68 32.68 10.83
CA ILE A 114 35.83 33.51 10.48
C ILE A 114 37.07 32.64 10.65
N MET A 115 37.79 32.41 9.57
CA MET A 115 38.96 31.53 9.53
C MET A 115 40.22 32.27 10.01
N LEU A 116 41.36 31.55 10.11
CA LEU A 116 42.63 32.14 10.59
C LEU A 116 43.22 33.18 9.63
N ASP A 117 42.86 33.11 8.36
CA ASP A 117 43.24 34.05 7.30
C ASP A 117 42.18 35.16 7.10
N ASP A 118 41.28 35.33 8.07
CA ASP A 118 40.15 36.26 8.05
C ASP A 118 39.11 36.01 6.93
N THR A 119 39.16 34.86 6.25
CA THR A 119 38.11 34.48 5.31
C THR A 119 36.83 34.06 6.04
N GLU A 120 35.68 34.25 5.39
CA GLU A 120 34.37 33.87 5.94
C GLU A 120 33.83 32.62 5.24
N GLU A 121 33.53 31.58 6.02
CA GLU A 121 32.89 30.35 5.54
C GLU A 121 31.50 30.15 6.16
N LEU A 122 30.54 29.69 5.35
CA LEU A 122 29.15 29.48 5.79
C LEU A 122 28.83 28.00 5.97
N VAL A 123 28.78 27.56 7.23
CA VAL A 123 28.53 26.17 7.60
C VAL A 123 27.07 25.96 7.99
N ASP A 124 26.47 24.84 7.58
CA ASP A 124 25.13 24.48 8.05
C ASP A 124 25.13 24.25 9.57
N LEU A 125 24.19 24.89 10.26
CA LEU A 125 23.96 24.75 11.69
C LEU A 125 22.49 24.40 11.97
N SER A 126 22.25 23.20 12.47
CA SER A 126 20.94 22.75 12.97
C SER A 126 20.74 23.21 14.42
N LYS A 127 19.48 23.28 14.86
CA LYS A 127 19.13 23.63 16.25
C LYS A 127 19.66 22.66 17.31
N ASP A 128 19.86 21.41 16.92
CA ASP A 128 20.27 20.32 17.81
C ASP A 128 21.77 20.00 17.68
N ASP A 129 22.49 20.68 16.78
CA ASP A 129 23.93 20.47 16.60
C ASP A 129 24.69 20.94 17.85
N THR A 130 25.55 20.05 18.36
CA THR A 130 26.50 20.38 19.43
C THR A 130 27.70 21.16 18.87
N GLY A 131 28.45 21.81 19.76
CA GLY A 131 29.70 22.47 19.40
C GLY A 131 30.65 21.53 18.66
N LYS A 132 30.73 20.27 19.10
CA LYS A 132 31.52 19.22 18.44
C LYS A 132 31.08 18.97 17.00
N VAL A 133 29.77 18.90 16.74
CA VAL A 133 29.26 18.65 15.39
C VAL A 133 29.59 19.81 14.44
N LEU A 134 29.41 21.05 14.90
CA LEU A 134 29.80 22.22 14.13
C LEU A 134 31.31 22.25 13.89
N TYR A 135 32.10 22.04 14.95
CA TYR A 135 33.57 22.04 14.90
C TYR A 135 34.11 21.00 13.92
N ASN A 136 33.60 19.77 13.96
CA ASN A 136 34.01 18.72 13.04
C ASN A 136 33.77 19.11 11.59
N ARG A 137 32.61 19.71 11.26
CA ARG A 137 32.32 20.18 9.90
C ARG A 137 33.32 21.24 9.44
N VAL A 138 33.70 22.18 10.32
CA VAL A 138 34.73 23.18 10.02
C VAL A 138 36.08 22.51 9.75
N CYS A 139 36.49 21.57 10.59
CA CYS A 139 37.73 20.82 10.39
C CYS A 139 37.72 20.02 9.09
N ASP A 140 36.59 19.40 8.74
CA ASP A 140 36.46 18.61 7.52
C ASP A 140 36.53 19.49 6.25
N LEU A 141 35.98 20.72 6.29
CA LEU A 141 36.12 21.70 5.21
C LEU A 141 37.58 22.13 5.00
N MET A 142 38.31 22.30 6.09
CA MET A 142 39.73 22.65 6.11
C MET A 142 40.66 21.48 5.80
N ARG A 143 40.14 20.25 5.75
CA ARG A 143 40.92 19.00 5.74
C ARG A 143 41.99 18.97 6.84
N LEU A 144 41.60 19.47 8.02
CA LEU A 144 42.50 19.60 9.15
C LEU A 144 42.75 18.25 9.83
N GLU A 145 44.00 17.83 9.91
CA GLU A 145 44.40 16.61 10.59
C GLU A 145 44.44 16.80 12.12
N GLU A 146 45.06 17.89 12.57
CA GLU A 146 45.34 18.12 13.99
C GLU A 146 44.24 18.93 14.68
N LYS A 147 43.07 18.30 14.80
CA LYS A 147 41.86 18.94 15.33
C LYS A 147 41.98 19.35 16.81
N ASP A 148 42.96 18.85 17.56
CA ASP A 148 43.08 19.12 18.99
C ASP A 148 43.75 20.47 19.30
N TYR A 149 44.41 21.09 18.33
CA TYR A 149 45.11 22.38 18.52
C TYR A 149 44.23 23.60 18.30
N PHE A 150 43.05 23.41 17.70
CA PHE A 150 42.17 24.50 17.32
C PHE A 150 40.85 24.42 18.08
N GLY A 151 40.06 25.47 17.94
CA GLY A 151 38.71 25.52 18.45
C GLY A 151 37.94 26.67 17.81
N LEU A 152 36.67 26.77 18.18
CA LEU A 152 35.84 27.90 17.82
C LEU A 152 35.68 28.80 19.03
N ILE A 153 35.76 30.10 18.83
CA ILE A 153 35.35 31.10 19.82
C ILE A 153 34.12 31.85 19.31
N TYR A 154 33.30 32.34 20.23
CA TYR A 154 32.28 33.36 19.95
C TYR A 154 32.52 34.56 20.86
N ILE A 155 31.98 35.70 20.44
CA ILE A 155 32.12 36.97 21.15
C ILE A 155 30.74 37.36 21.68
N ASP A 156 30.64 37.70 22.98
CA ASP A 156 29.39 38.18 23.56
C ASP A 156 29.14 39.68 23.30
N ASN A 157 28.00 40.20 23.79
CA ASN A 157 27.65 41.61 23.66
C ASN A 157 28.63 42.56 24.40
N GLU A 158 29.39 42.03 25.36
CA GLU A 158 30.40 42.78 26.13
C GLU A 158 31.81 42.62 25.52
N ASN A 159 31.89 42.04 24.32
CA ASN A 159 33.13 41.78 23.60
C ASN A 159 34.06 40.76 24.30
N ASN A 160 33.54 39.95 25.21
CA ASN A 160 34.27 38.86 25.83
C ASN A 160 34.32 37.65 24.90
N ARG A 161 35.48 37.00 24.84
CA ARG A 161 35.72 35.81 24.00
C ARG A 161 35.48 34.54 24.81
N TYR A 162 34.66 33.65 24.27
CA TYR A 162 34.39 32.34 24.87
C TYR A 162 34.70 31.23 23.89
N TRP A 163 35.38 30.19 24.37
CA TRP A 163 35.50 28.95 23.64
C TRP A 163 34.14 28.25 23.54
N LEU A 164 33.82 27.77 22.35
CA LEU A 164 32.66 26.95 22.11
C LEU A 164 32.84 25.61 22.84
N ASP A 165 31.88 25.28 23.70
CA ASP A 165 31.83 24.02 24.41
C ASP A 165 31.35 22.91 23.45
N ASN A 166 32.16 21.86 23.31
CA ASN A 166 31.91 20.75 22.39
C ASN A 166 30.71 19.89 22.80
N ASP A 167 30.41 19.81 24.09
CA ASP A 167 29.37 18.94 24.65
C ASP A 167 28.01 19.64 24.74
N LYS A 168 27.99 20.96 24.55
CA LYS A 168 26.77 21.77 24.54
C LYS A 168 26.29 22.09 23.13
N ARG A 169 25.00 22.35 22.99
CA ARG A 169 24.41 22.85 21.74
C ARG A 169 25.02 24.20 21.38
N ALA A 170 25.49 24.36 20.14
CA ALA A 170 26.20 25.57 19.72
C ALA A 170 25.31 26.82 19.84
N ARG A 171 24.07 26.75 19.33
CA ARG A 171 23.12 27.89 19.42
C ARG A 171 22.75 28.27 20.85
N SER A 172 22.70 27.31 21.77
CA SER A 172 22.35 27.59 23.17
C SER A 172 23.42 28.42 23.89
N GLN A 173 24.68 28.36 23.43
CA GLN A 173 25.80 29.11 24.02
C GLN A 173 25.79 30.58 23.59
N LEU A 174 25.25 30.88 22.40
CA LEU A 174 25.15 32.23 21.85
C LEU A 174 24.14 33.12 22.58
N LYS A 175 23.21 32.58 23.39
CA LYS A 175 22.23 33.39 24.15
C LYS A 175 21.49 34.47 23.32
N GLY A 176 21.22 34.19 22.05
CA GLY A 176 20.54 35.13 21.14
C GLY A 176 21.47 35.99 20.27
N LEU A 177 22.79 35.82 20.37
CA LEU A 177 23.77 36.41 19.47
C LEU A 177 23.66 35.81 18.06
N ASP A 178 24.18 36.55 17.08
CA ASP A 178 24.37 36.05 15.73
C ASP A 178 25.28 34.81 15.75
N SER A 179 25.02 33.87 14.83
CA SER A 179 25.79 32.63 14.71
C SER A 179 27.14 32.86 14.02
N ILE A 180 27.97 33.71 14.63
CA ILE A 180 29.33 34.04 14.19
C ILE A 180 30.32 33.38 15.14
N PHE A 181 31.24 32.62 14.59
CA PHE A 181 32.31 31.95 15.32
C PHE A 181 33.65 32.26 14.66
N TYR A 182 34.71 32.31 15.44
CA TYR A 182 36.07 32.51 14.95
C TYR A 182 36.88 31.24 15.20
N PHE A 183 37.51 30.74 14.15
CA PHE A 183 38.37 29.57 14.22
C PHE A 183 39.74 30.01 14.71
N GLN A 184 40.16 29.51 15.88
CA GLN A 184 41.34 29.99 16.60
C GLN A 184 42.20 28.83 17.10
N VAL A 185 43.51 29.08 17.21
CA VAL A 185 44.44 28.19 17.89
C VAL A 185 44.22 28.27 19.40
N LYS A 186 44.08 27.11 20.05
CA LYS A 186 43.89 26.99 21.49
C LYS A 186 45.22 26.78 22.21
N PHE A 187 45.99 25.79 21.78
CA PHE A 187 47.32 25.48 22.30
C PHE A 187 48.16 24.87 21.18
N TYR A 188 49.42 25.29 21.09
CA TYR A 188 50.42 24.52 20.35
C TYR A 188 50.95 23.41 21.24
N PRO A 189 51.26 22.23 20.69
CA PRO A 189 52.02 21.24 21.44
C PRO A 189 53.37 21.86 21.86
N PRO A 190 53.90 21.53 23.05
CA PRO A 190 55.17 22.06 23.54
C PRO A 190 56.37 21.73 22.63
N GLU A 191 56.20 20.79 21.69
CA GLU A 191 57.11 20.55 20.59
C GLU A 191 56.44 20.87 19.23
N PRO A 192 56.66 22.06 18.66
CA PRO A 192 56.13 22.42 17.33
C PRO A 192 56.70 21.55 16.19
N ALA A 193 57.79 20.81 16.44
CA ALA A 193 58.43 19.92 15.47
C ALA A 193 57.69 18.58 15.24
N LEU A 194 56.63 18.29 16.01
CA LEU A 194 55.80 17.10 15.85
C LEU A 194 54.56 17.34 14.96
N LEU A 195 54.29 18.59 14.55
CA LEU A 195 53.30 18.85 13.50
C LEU A 195 53.85 18.29 12.18
N GLN A 196 53.41 17.09 11.81
CA GLN A 196 53.69 16.53 10.50
C GLN A 196 52.81 17.29 9.49
N GLU A 197 53.28 18.45 9.03
CA GLU A 197 53.53 18.74 7.61
C GLU A 197 53.77 20.25 7.37
N ASP A 198 54.81 20.52 6.58
CA ASP A 198 55.04 21.81 5.91
C ASP A 198 54.02 21.96 4.77
N ILE A 199 52.90 22.65 4.99
CA ILE A 199 52.05 23.11 3.87
C ILE A 199 52.45 24.55 3.52
N THR A 200 53.34 24.62 2.52
CA THR A 200 53.86 25.80 1.78
C THR A 200 52.82 26.85 1.40
#